data_AF-A0A9E4LAL5-F1
#
_entry.id   AF-A0A9E4LAL5-F1
#
_cell.length_a   1.000
_cell.length_b   1.000
_cell.length_c   1.000
_cell.angle_alpha   90.00
_cell.angle_beta   90.00
_cell.angle_gamma   90.00
#
_symmetry.space_group_name_H-M   'P 1'
#
loop_
_entity.id
_entity.type
_entity.pdbx_description
1 polymer ?
#
loop_
_entity_poly.entity_id
_entity_poly.type
_entity_poly.pdbx_seq_one_letter_code
_entity_poly.pdbx_strand_id
1 'polypeptide(L)'
;MTDVPRVFIDSNILVYATIEDYEVELHRECLAHLERFLFEGTQLFIGGQVIREYWAQATRLKIRGEQRPIPWVLGPLERYRNMMQDLKKALKCAINW
;
A
#
# COMPACT_ATOMS: atom_id res chain seq x y z
N MET A 1 -29.93 -7.66 -0.09
CA MET A 1 -28.46 -7.77 -0.19
C MET A 1 -27.89 -6.40 0.07
N THR A 2 -27.22 -6.19 1.20
CA THR A 2 -26.38 -5.00 1.38
C THR A 2 -25.05 -5.32 0.72
N ASP A 3 -24.76 -4.67 -0.41
CA ASP A 3 -23.47 -4.83 -1.07
C ASP A 3 -22.36 -4.41 -0.11
N VAL A 4 -21.37 -5.29 0.07
CA VAL A 4 -20.18 -4.96 0.85
C VAL A 4 -19.40 -3.92 0.05
N PRO A 5 -19.12 -2.72 0.60
CA PRO A 5 -18.39 -1.70 -0.12
C PRO A 5 -16.99 -2.20 -0.50
N ARG A 6 -16.58 -1.91 -1.73
CA ARG A 6 -15.30 -2.33 -2.31
C ARG A 6 -14.50 -1.10 -2.71
N VAL A 7 -13.27 -1.02 -2.23
CA VAL A 7 -12.34 0.09 -2.51
C VAL A 7 -11.11 -0.46 -3.19
N PHE A 8 -10.73 0.15 -4.31
CA PHE A 8 -9.47 -0.14 -4.97
C PHE A 8 -8.38 0.77 -4.42
N ILE A 9 -7.28 0.18 -3.98
CA ILE A 9 -6.13 0.88 -3.41
C ILE A 9 -5.15 1.25 -4.52
N ASP A 10 -4.79 2.53 -4.56
CA ASP A 10 -3.80 3.09 -5.48
C ASP A 10 -2.40 3.15 -4.84
N SER A 11 -1.38 3.40 -5.66
CA SER A 11 0.04 3.36 -5.32
C SER A 11 0.42 4.46 -4.32
N ASN A 12 -0.20 5.63 -4.42
CA ASN A 12 -0.01 6.73 -3.47
C ASN A 12 -0.46 6.36 -2.05
N ILE A 13 -1.61 5.68 -1.90
CA ILE A 13 -2.12 5.18 -0.62
C ILE A 13 -1.13 4.18 -0.04
N LEU A 14 -0.54 3.30 -0.86
CA LEU A 14 0.51 2.41 -0.38
C LEU A 14 1.74 3.17 0.11
N VAL A 15 2.21 4.18 -0.65
CA VAL A 15 3.35 5.03 -0.23
C VAL A 15 3.08 5.66 1.13
N TYR A 16 1.92 6.30 1.30
CA TYR A 16 1.57 6.94 2.57
C TYR A 16 1.40 5.92 3.68
N ALA A 17 0.83 4.74 3.41
CA ALA A 17 0.64 3.71 4.43
C ALA A 17 1.95 3.04 4.89
N THR A 18 2.98 2.96 4.03
CA THR A 18 4.19 2.18 4.34
C THR A 18 5.41 3.02 4.68
N ILE A 19 5.46 4.30 4.29
CA ILE A 19 6.63 5.16 4.41
C ILE A 19 6.34 6.29 5.40
N GLU A 20 6.56 5.98 6.67
CA GLU A 20 6.14 6.79 7.83
C GLU A 20 6.79 8.19 7.87
N ASP A 21 7.99 8.35 7.30
CA ASP A 21 8.80 9.56 7.38
C ASP A 21 8.82 10.43 6.10
N TYR A 22 8.02 10.10 5.07
CA TYR A 22 7.93 10.90 3.84
C TYR A 22 6.92 12.05 3.96
N GLU A 23 5.68 11.76 4.35
CA GLU A 23 4.57 12.72 4.48
C GLU A 23 3.76 12.36 5.74
N VAL A 24 4.25 12.76 6.91
CA VAL A 24 3.80 12.24 8.22
C VAL A 24 2.30 12.45 8.45
N GLU A 25 1.73 13.58 8.05
CA GLU A 25 0.31 13.84 8.23
C GLU A 25 -0.54 13.00 7.28
N LEU A 26 -0.12 12.83 6.02
CA LEU A 26 -0.79 11.94 5.07
C LEU A 26 -0.68 10.47 5.48
N HIS A 27 0.42 10.07 6.09
CA HIS A 27 0.57 8.75 6.69
C HIS A 27 -0.51 8.50 7.76
N ARG A 28 -0.67 9.43 8.71
CA ARG A 28 -1.67 9.33 9.77
C ARG A 28 -3.10 9.31 9.24
N GLU A 29 -3.43 10.22 8.32
CA GLU A 29 -4.75 10.25 7.69
C GLU A 29 -5.03 8.96 6.92
N CYS A 30 -4.05 8.48 6.16
CA CYS A 30 -4.16 7.23 5.41
C CYS A 30 -4.43 6.05 6.35
N LEU A 31 -3.71 5.92 7.46
CA LEU A 31 -3.95 4.85 8.43
C LEU A 31 -5.36 4.93 9.03
N ALA A 32 -5.80 6.12 9.44
CA ALA A 32 -7.14 6.31 9.98
C ALA A 32 -8.23 5.91 8.98
N HIS A 33 -8.05 6.23 7.70
CA HIS A 33 -8.98 5.80 6.65
C HIS A 33 -8.97 4.28 6.42
N LEU A 34 -7.81 3.65 6.39
CA LEU A 34 -7.70 2.20 6.21
C LEU A 34 -8.29 1.43 7.40
N GLU A 35 -8.06 1.90 8.63
CA GLU A 35 -8.67 1.34 9.83
C GLU A 35 -10.19 1.49 9.83
N ARG A 36 -10.70 2.66 9.42
CA ARG A 36 -12.13 2.90 9.26
C ARG A 36 -12.74 1.95 8.24
N PHE A 37 -12.11 1.76 7.08
CA PHE A 37 -12.59 0.83 6.07
C PHE A 37 -12.63 -0.61 6.59
N LEU A 38 -11.61 -1.02 7.34
CA LEU A 38 -11.58 -2.33 7.98
C LEU A 38 -12.73 -2.50 8.99
N PHE A 39 -12.97 -1.48 9.83
CA PHE A 39 -14.06 -1.46 10.80
C PHE A 39 -15.45 -1.53 10.13
N GLU A 40 -15.63 -0.83 9.02
CA GLU A 40 -16.87 -0.83 8.23
C GLU A 40 -17.06 -2.14 7.41
N GLY A 41 -16.10 -3.08 7.46
CA GLY A 41 -16.14 -4.32 6.68
C GLY A 41 -15.91 -4.11 5.18
N THR A 42 -15.32 -2.97 4.80
CA THR A 42 -15.00 -2.64 3.40
C THR A 42 -13.91 -3.56 2.89
N GLN A 43 -14.10 -4.07 1.68
CA GLN A 43 -13.11 -4.91 1.02
C GLN A 43 -12.11 -4.04 0.25
N LEU A 44 -10.83 -4.15 0.58
CA LEU A 44 -9.76 -3.44 -0.10
C LEU A 44 -9.13 -4.33 -1.17
N PHE A 45 -9.01 -3.83 -2.40
CA PHE A 45 -8.43 -4.54 -3.54
C PHE A 45 -7.17 -3.85 -4.02
N ILE A 46 -6.22 -4.64 -4.54
CA ILE A 46 -5.01 -4.10 -5.14
C ILE A 46 -4.60 -4.87 -6.39
N GLY A 47 -4.09 -4.16 -7.39
CA GLY A 47 -3.58 -4.72 -8.64
C GLY A 47 -2.06 -4.87 -8.66
N GLY A 48 -1.55 -5.79 -9.48
CA GLY A 48 -0.10 -5.95 -9.68
C GLY A 48 0.58 -4.72 -10.30
N GLN A 49 -0.14 -3.94 -11.12
CA GLN A 49 0.36 -2.68 -11.66
C GLN A 49 0.56 -1.63 -10.56
N VAL A 50 -0.37 -1.54 -9.61
CA VAL A 50 -0.25 -0.64 -8.44
C VAL A 50 1.00 -0.97 -7.63
N ILE A 51 1.30 -2.25 -7.43
CA ILE A 51 2.52 -2.69 -6.73
C ILE A 51 3.79 -2.23 -7.46
N ARG A 52 3.81 -2.30 -8.80
CA ARG A 52 4.95 -1.81 -9.60
C ARG A 52 5.12 -0.30 -9.49
N GLU A 53 4.02 0.44 -9.55
CA GLU A 53 4.04 1.90 -9.41
C GLU A 53 4.49 2.31 -8.00
N TYR A 54 3.96 1.66 -6.97
CA TYR A 54 4.42 1.81 -5.59
C TYR A 54 5.92 1.58 -5.48
N TRP A 55 6.42 0.47 -6.04
CA TRP A 55 7.85 0.13 -5.99
C TRP A 55 8.70 1.21 -6.68
N ALA A 56 8.30 1.66 -7.88
CA ALA A 56 8.99 2.71 -8.61
C ALA A 56 8.98 4.05 -7.86
N GLN A 57 7.87 4.42 -7.22
CA GLN A 57 7.76 5.65 -6.44
C GLN A 57 8.62 5.55 -5.17
N ALA A 58 8.39 4.53 -4.35
CA ALA A 58 9.01 4.35 -3.05
C ALA A 58 10.54 4.24 -3.07
N THR A 59 11.11 3.62 -4.11
CA THR A 59 12.58 3.53 -4.26
C THR A 59 13.22 4.83 -4.75
N ARG A 60 12.44 5.71 -5.39
CA ARG A 60 12.90 7.01 -5.88
C ARG A 60 12.71 8.13 -4.86
N LEU A 61 11.88 7.93 -3.85
CA LEU A 61 11.72 8.89 -2.76
C LEU A 61 13.06 9.14 -2.08
N LYS A 62 13.42 10.43 -1.98
CA LYS A 62 14.59 10.88 -1.24
C LYS A 62 14.15 11.27 0.16
N ILE A 63 14.28 10.35 1.09
CA ILE A 63 13.93 10.60 2.48
C ILE A 63 15.23 10.84 3.23
N ARG A 64 15.38 12.02 3.82
CA ARG A 64 16.63 12.47 4.45
C ARG A 64 17.85 12.40 3.50
N GLY A 65 17.62 12.59 2.20
CA GLY A 65 18.67 12.60 1.18
C GLY A 65 19.07 11.22 0.63
N GLU A 66 18.51 10.12 1.15
CA GLU A 66 18.86 8.76 0.74
C GLU A 66 17.74 8.09 -0.04
N GLN A 67 18.10 7.23 -1.01
CA GLN A 67 17.19 6.30 -1.66
C GLN A 67 17.11 5.01 -0.85
N ARG A 68 15.93 4.38 -0.80
CA ARG A 68 15.72 3.14 -0.06
C ARG A 68 15.83 1.90 -0.97
N PRO A 69 16.52 0.83 -0.54
CA PRO A 69 16.60 -0.40 -1.30
C PRO A 69 15.26 -1.14 -1.27
N ILE A 70 15.02 -1.95 -2.30
CA ILE A 70 13.75 -2.67 -2.54
C ILE A 70 13.26 -3.49 -1.33
N PRO A 71 14.12 -4.26 -0.61
CA PRO A 71 13.65 -5.04 0.53
C PRO A 71 13.06 -4.17 1.65
N TRP A 72 13.57 -2.95 1.82
CA TRP A 72 13.07 -1.99 2.80
C TRP A 72 11.67 -1.49 2.42
N VAL A 73 11.41 -1.32 1.12
CA VAL A 73 10.13 -0.85 0.59
C VAL A 73 9.06 -1.94 0.63
N LEU A 74 9.42 -3.21 0.40
CA LEU A 74 8.44 -4.30 0.31
C LEU A 74 8.10 -4.91 1.68
N GLY A 75 9.03 -4.92 2.63
CA GLY A 75 8.80 -5.46 3.99
C GLY A 75 7.54 -4.89 4.68
N PRO A 76 7.33 -3.57 4.67
CA PRO A 76 6.14 -2.95 5.26
C PRO A 76 4.80 -3.39 4.65
N LEU A 77 4.76 -3.82 3.38
CA LEU A 77 3.51 -4.28 2.75
C LEU A 77 2.97 -5.56 3.41
N GLU A 78 3.82 -6.34 4.07
CA GLU A 78 3.39 -7.54 4.79
C GLU A 78 2.44 -7.22 5.94
N ARG A 79 2.54 -6.02 6.53
CA ARG A 79 1.60 -5.54 7.56
C ARG A 79 0.16 -5.49 7.04
N TYR A 80 -0.02 -5.30 5.73
CA TYR A 80 -1.31 -5.15 5.08
C TYR A 80 -1.82 -6.41 4.39
N ARG A 81 -1.10 -7.54 4.50
CA ARG A 81 -1.46 -8.81 3.84
C ARG A 81 -2.87 -9.29 4.19
N ASN A 82 -3.28 -9.13 5.44
CA ASN A 82 -4.60 -9.59 5.90
C ASN A 82 -5.71 -8.57 5.63
N MET A 83 -5.34 -7.32 5.30
CA MET A 83 -6.28 -6.23 5.06
C MET A 83 -6.61 -6.08 3.56
N MET A 84 -5.64 -6.35 2.68
CA MET A 84 -5.80 -6.19 1.23
C MET A 84 -6.03 -7.52 0.54
N GLN A 85 -7.20 -7.66 -0.09
CA GLN A 85 -7.48 -8.77 -0.97
C GLN A 85 -6.53 -8.76 -2.16
N ASP A 86 -6.12 -9.95 -2.60
CA ASP A 86 -5.21 -10.15 -3.71
C ASP A 86 -3.77 -9.63 -3.53
N LEU A 87 -3.36 -9.09 -2.38
CA LEU A 87 -1.99 -8.56 -2.20
C LEU A 87 -0.91 -9.60 -2.56
N LYS A 88 -1.05 -10.84 -2.09
CA LYS A 88 -0.12 -11.94 -2.43
C LYS A 88 -0.08 -12.21 -3.94
N LYS A 89 -1.23 -12.17 -4.60
CA LYS A 89 -1.34 -12.35 -6.05
C LYS A 89 -0.72 -11.17 -6.79
N ALA A 90 -1.00 -9.94 -6.36
CA ALA A 90 -0.46 -8.70 -6.90
C ALA A 90 1.07 -8.65 -6.78
N LEU A 91 1.63 -9.00 -5.63
CA LEU A 91 3.08 -9.12 -5.40
C LEU A 91 3.71 -10.15 -6.36
N LYS A 92 3.10 -11.34 -6.50
CA LYS A 92 3.57 -12.37 -7.44
C LYS A 92 3.52 -11.88 -8.89
N CYS A 93 2.48 -11.15 -9.29
CA CYS A 93 2.37 -10.56 -10.62
C CYS A 93 3.37 -9.42 -10.87
N ALA A 94 3.80 -8.72 -9.82
CA ALA A 94 4.78 -7.64 -9.93
C ALA A 94 6.22 -8.14 -10.12
N ILE A 95 6.56 -9.33 -9.60
CA ILE A 95 7.93 -9.88 -9.60
C ILE A 95 8.25 -10.74 -10.84
N ASN A 96 7.27 -11.43 -11.44
CA ASN A 96 7.51 -12.41 -12.52
C ASN A 96 7.55 -11.80 -13.94
N TRP A 97 8.24 -10.68 -14.15
CA TRP A 97 8.47 -10.07 -15.47
C TRP A 97 9.96 -9.96 -15.77
#